data_AF-A0A957HQR6-F1
#
_entry.id   AF-A0A957HQR6-F1
#
_cell.length_a   1.000
_cell.length_b   1.000
_cell.length_c   1.000
_cell.angle_alpha   90.00
_cell.angle_beta   90.00
_cell.angle_gamma   90.00
#
_symmetry.space_group_name_H-M   'P 1'
#
loop_
_entity.id
_entity.type
_entity.pdbx_description
1 polymer ?
#
loop_
_entity_poly.entity_id
_entity_poly.type
_entity_poly.pdbx_seq_one_letter_code
_entity_poly.pdbx_strand_id
1 'polypeptide(L)'
;MVMMTTRLMQAAVHAANLINFIFPLILLNGGDYLTSFAPDQINSLVLLFTDVHYYGVLVSEAFFAVSLFLLGYLVYKSELFPGILGIMLAIAGAGYVLDSFGIFLMPQHQALFANIMIAPAIIAELSFTLWLLIKGIRTPKLESRQTIAAA
;
A
#
# COMPACT_ATOMS: atom_id res chain seq x y z
N MET A 1 -17.41 5.30 1.94
CA MET A 1 -16.94 6.42 1.08
C MET A 1 -15.48 6.73 1.35
N VAL A 2 -15.09 7.10 2.57
CA VAL A 2 -13.67 7.45 2.91
C VAL A 2 -12.65 6.42 2.43
N MET A 3 -12.83 5.13 2.74
CA MET A 3 -11.91 4.06 2.29
C MET A 3 -11.72 4.02 0.76
N MET A 4 -12.81 4.21 0.00
CA MET A 4 -12.76 4.18 -1.47
C MET A 4 -12.04 5.41 -2.00
N THR A 5 -12.30 6.59 -1.41
CA THR A 5 -11.62 7.83 -1.79
C THR A 5 -10.12 7.75 -1.52
N THR A 6 -9.71 7.27 -0.34
CA THR A 6 -8.28 7.13 -0.01
C THR A 6 -7.59 6.10 -0.91
N ARG A 7 -8.29 5.02 -1.29
CA ARG A 7 -7.79 4.06 -2.28
C ARG A 7 -7.61 4.67 -3.66
N LEU A 8 -8.57 5.50 -4.09
CA LEU A 8 -8.46 6.21 -5.36
C LEU A 8 -7.29 7.21 -5.34
N MET A 9 -7.13 7.95 -4.24
CA MET A 9 -6.00 8.88 -4.06
C MET A 9 -4.66 8.15 -4.11
N GLN A 10 -4.53 7.02 -3.40
CA GLN A 10 -3.34 6.18 -3.47
C GLN A 10 -3.01 5.77 -4.90
N ALA A 11 -4.00 5.24 -5.64
CA ALA A 11 -3.81 4.81 -7.02
C ALA A 11 -3.42 5.98 -7.95
N ALA A 12 -4.04 7.14 -7.78
CA ALA A 12 -3.74 8.33 -8.58
C ALA A 12 -2.32 8.85 -8.33
N VAL A 13 -1.91 8.94 -7.05
CA VAL A 13 -0.53 9.34 -6.68
C VAL A 13 0.47 8.33 -7.25
N HIS A 14 0.21 7.04 -7.09
CA HIS A 14 1.11 5.99 -7.58
C HIS A 14 1.24 6.00 -9.11
N ALA A 15 0.13 6.19 -9.84
CA ALA A 15 0.13 6.32 -11.29
C ALA A 15 0.92 7.54 -11.77
N ALA A 16 0.74 8.70 -11.13
CA ALA A 16 1.54 9.89 -11.43
C ALA A 16 3.02 9.67 -11.10
N ASN A 17 3.32 8.95 -10.02
CA ASN A 17 4.67 8.67 -9.58
C ASN A 17 5.46 7.75 -10.53
N LEU A 18 4.78 6.94 -11.36
CA LEU A 18 5.44 6.15 -12.41
C LEU A 18 6.10 7.03 -13.48
N ILE A 19 5.66 8.27 -13.64
CA ILE A 19 6.30 9.24 -14.55
C ILE A 19 7.75 9.49 -14.13
N ASN A 20 8.08 9.40 -12.83
CA ASN A 20 9.44 9.55 -12.35
C ASN A 20 10.39 8.46 -12.90
N PHE A 21 9.89 7.30 -13.32
CA PHE A 21 10.72 6.30 -14.03
C PHE A 21 10.86 6.57 -15.53
N ILE A 22 10.00 7.40 -16.12
CA ILE A 22 10.14 7.80 -17.53
C ILE A 22 11.38 8.69 -17.69
N PHE A 23 11.68 9.55 -16.73
CA PHE A 23 12.84 10.45 -16.80
C PHE A 23 14.19 9.71 -16.90
N PRO A 24 14.54 8.73 -16.04
CA PRO A 24 15.71 7.90 -16.21
C PRO A 24 15.80 7.24 -17.58
N LEU A 25 14.69 6.73 -18.11
CA LEU A 25 14.66 6.10 -19.44
C LEU A 25 15.01 7.10 -20.54
N ILE A 26 14.46 8.31 -20.49
CA ILE A 26 14.75 9.38 -21.45
C ILE A 26 16.21 9.82 -21.34
N LEU A 27 16.72 10.01 -20.12
CA LEU A 27 18.09 10.44 -19.85
C LEU A 27 19.12 9.42 -20.36
N LEU A 28 18.86 8.14 -20.14
CA LEU A 28 19.75 7.06 -20.57
C LEU A 28 19.64 6.75 -22.07
N ASN A 29 18.57 7.19 -22.74
CA ASN A 29 18.41 7.01 -24.19
C ASN A 29 19.37 7.88 -25.02
N GLY A 30 19.93 8.95 -24.43
CA GLY A 30 21.03 9.70 -25.04
C GLY A 30 20.63 10.65 -26.17
N GLY A 31 19.51 11.37 -26.03
CA GLY A 31 19.08 12.36 -27.04
C GLY A 31 20.04 13.54 -27.21
N ASP A 32 20.11 14.12 -28.41
CA ASP A 32 21.10 15.15 -28.79
C ASP A 32 21.15 16.37 -27.85
N TYR A 33 20.02 16.73 -27.23
CA TYR A 33 19.95 17.84 -26.26
C TYR A 33 20.71 17.56 -24.95
N LEU A 34 21.04 16.30 -24.66
CA LEU A 34 21.81 15.89 -23.49
C LEU A 34 23.32 16.09 -23.66
N THR A 35 23.80 16.39 -24.87
CA THR A 35 25.24 16.65 -25.14
C THR A 35 25.81 17.85 -24.37
N SER A 36 24.92 18.73 -23.87
CA SER A 36 25.27 19.84 -22.99
C SER A 36 25.58 19.44 -21.54
N PHE A 37 25.21 18.22 -21.14
CA PHE A 37 25.47 17.66 -19.81
C PHE A 37 26.71 16.76 -19.84
N ALA A 38 27.51 16.83 -18.78
CA ALA A 38 28.54 15.82 -18.53
C ALA A 38 27.90 14.47 -18.17
N PRO A 39 28.53 13.32 -18.48
CA PRO A 39 27.99 11.99 -18.16
C PRO A 39 27.62 11.83 -16.67
N ASP A 40 28.43 12.37 -15.76
CA ASP A 40 28.16 12.30 -14.32
C ASP A 40 26.91 13.11 -13.90
N GLN A 41 26.58 14.17 -14.64
CA GLN A 41 25.35 14.95 -14.40
C GLN A 41 24.11 14.14 -14.81
N ILE A 42 24.19 13.42 -15.93
CA ILE A 42 23.11 12.52 -16.39
C ILE A 42 22.89 11.41 -15.35
N ASN A 43 23.97 10.79 -14.87
CA ASN A 43 23.90 9.76 -13.83
C ASN A 43 23.27 10.29 -12.52
N SER A 44 23.64 11.51 -12.11
CA SER A 44 23.06 12.15 -10.93
C SER A 44 21.56 12.42 -11.09
N LEU A 45 21.12 12.84 -12.28
CA LEU A 45 19.70 13.03 -12.58
C LEU A 45 18.92 11.70 -12.56
N VAL A 46 19.51 10.63 -13.11
CA VAL A 46 18.91 9.28 -13.05
C VAL A 46 18.67 8.85 -11.61
N LEU A 47 19.66 9.02 -10.74
CA LEU A 47 19.52 8.71 -9.31
C LEU A 47 18.49 9.60 -8.63
N LEU A 48 18.50 10.91 -8.89
CA LEU A 48 17.52 11.84 -8.34
C LEU A 48 16.08 11.42 -8.68
N PHE A 49 15.78 11.09 -9.93
CA PHE A 49 14.43 10.68 -10.30
C PHE A 49 14.04 9.32 -9.72
N THR A 50 15.01 8.43 -9.48
CA THR A 50 14.79 7.17 -8.75
C THR A 50 14.46 7.44 -7.29
N ASP A 51 15.16 8.38 -6.64
CA ASP A 51 14.85 8.80 -5.26
C ASP A 51 13.49 9.50 -5.18
N VAL A 52 13.18 10.40 -6.13
CA VAL A 52 11.86 11.06 -6.18
C VAL A 52 10.75 10.03 -6.35
N HIS A 53 10.95 9.00 -7.20
CA HIS A 53 10.02 7.90 -7.29
C HIS A 53 9.85 7.21 -5.93
N TYR A 54 10.94 6.88 -5.24
CA TYR A 54 10.89 6.25 -3.92
C TYR A 54 10.07 7.08 -2.92
N TYR A 55 10.33 8.38 -2.80
CA TYR A 55 9.53 9.26 -1.92
C TYR A 55 8.07 9.38 -2.36
N GLY A 56 7.78 9.34 -3.66
CA GLY A 56 6.41 9.32 -4.16
C GLY A 56 5.65 8.04 -3.78
N VAL A 57 6.33 6.90 -3.64
CA VAL A 57 5.74 5.66 -3.10
C VAL A 57 5.31 5.87 -1.66
N LEU A 58 6.18 6.44 -0.82
CA LEU A 58 5.88 6.74 0.59
C LEU A 58 4.66 7.65 0.74
N VAL A 59 4.49 8.66 -0.13
CA VAL A 59 3.29 9.50 -0.13
C VAL A 59 2.04 8.68 -0.46
N SER A 60 2.12 7.79 -1.46
CA SER A 60 0.98 6.93 -1.82
C SER A 60 0.60 5.95 -0.70
N GLU A 61 1.59 5.46 0.04
CA GLU A 61 1.41 4.54 1.16
C GLU A 61 0.71 5.19 2.37
N ALA A 62 0.91 6.49 2.60
CA ALA A 62 0.16 7.20 3.63
C ALA A 62 -1.37 7.11 3.41
N PHE A 63 -1.83 7.20 2.15
CA PHE A 63 -3.24 7.01 1.80
C PHE A 63 -3.66 5.54 1.87
N PHE A 64 -2.76 4.62 1.50
CA PHE A 64 -2.98 3.18 1.64
C PHE A 64 -3.23 2.80 3.10
N ALA A 65 -2.42 3.29 4.03
CA ALA A 65 -2.51 3.00 5.45
C ALA A 65 -3.89 3.33 6.02
N VAL A 66 -4.44 4.51 5.70
CA VAL A 66 -5.79 4.92 6.12
C VAL A 66 -6.84 3.92 5.64
N SER A 67 -6.76 3.52 4.37
CA SER A 67 -7.68 2.54 3.82
C SER A 67 -7.53 1.16 4.45
N LEU A 68 -6.31 0.79 4.86
CA LEU A 68 -6.01 -0.49 5.48
C LEU A 68 -6.54 -0.56 6.92
N PHE A 69 -6.45 0.54 7.66
CA PHE A 69 -7.12 0.66 8.97
C PHE A 69 -8.63 0.54 8.86
N LEU A 70 -9.24 1.24 7.89
CA LEU A 70 -10.69 1.15 7.66
C LEU A 70 -11.11 -0.25 7.23
N LEU A 71 -10.34 -0.90 6.36
CA LEU A 71 -10.56 -2.29 5.96
C LEU A 71 -10.41 -3.24 7.15
N GLY A 72 -9.35 -3.10 7.94
CA GLY A 72 -9.10 -3.92 9.13
C GLY A 72 -10.23 -3.80 10.15
N TYR A 73 -10.72 -2.58 10.38
CA TYR A 73 -11.90 -2.34 11.23
C TYR A 73 -13.17 -3.02 10.69
N LEU A 74 -13.43 -2.91 9.38
CA LEU A 74 -14.58 -3.54 8.74
C LEU A 74 -14.50 -5.07 8.81
N VAL A 75 -13.34 -5.65 8.52
CA VAL A 75 -13.09 -7.10 8.61
C VAL A 75 -13.27 -7.58 10.05
N TYR A 76 -12.73 -6.87 11.03
CA TYR A 76 -12.88 -7.19 12.45
C TYR A 76 -14.33 -7.16 12.92
N LYS A 77 -15.09 -6.13 12.50
CA LYS A 77 -16.50 -5.98 12.86
C LYS A 77 -17.42 -6.92 12.09
N SER A 78 -17.02 -7.33 10.88
CA SER A 78 -17.84 -8.22 10.07
C SER A 78 -17.77 -9.66 10.59
N GLU A 79 -18.92 -10.31 10.71
CA GLU A 79 -18.98 -11.76 10.96
C GLU A 79 -18.60 -12.60 9.72
N LEU A 80 -18.41 -11.92 8.58
CA LEU A 80 -18.07 -12.51 7.29
C LEU A 80 -16.65 -13.10 7.25
N PHE A 81 -15.75 -12.64 8.12
CA PHE A 81 -14.35 -13.03 8.12
C PHE A 81 -13.86 -13.36 9.54
N PRO A 82 -12.74 -14.07 9.71
CA PRO A 82 -12.05 -14.16 10.99
C PRO A 82 -11.60 -12.77 11.44
N GLY A 83 -12.05 -12.31 12.61
CA GLY A 83 -11.67 -10.99 13.13
C GLY A 83 -10.17 -10.79 13.32
N ILE A 84 -9.41 -11.88 13.51
CA ILE A 84 -7.93 -11.83 13.58
C ILE A 84 -7.31 -11.24 12.31
N LEU A 85 -7.87 -11.49 11.13
CA LEU A 85 -7.38 -10.90 9.88
C LEU A 85 -7.54 -9.38 9.90
N GLY A 86 -8.64 -8.87 10.47
CA GLY A 86 -8.87 -7.44 10.62
C GLY A 86 -7.84 -6.77 11.53
N ILE A 87 -7.48 -7.42 12.64
CA ILE A 87 -6.44 -6.95 13.56
C ILE A 87 -5.07 -6.92 12.86
N MET A 88 -4.72 -7.98 12.12
CA MET A 88 -3.47 -8.05 11.38
C MET A 88 -3.37 -6.93 10.33
N LEU A 89 -4.46 -6.64 9.61
CA LEU A 89 -4.52 -5.53 8.66
C LEU A 89 -4.34 -4.16 9.33
N ALA A 90 -4.88 -3.97 10.53
CA ALA A 90 -4.65 -2.74 11.29
C ALA A 90 -3.18 -2.61 11.74
N ILE A 91 -2.53 -3.71 12.14
CA ILE A 91 -1.10 -3.73 12.47
C ILE A 91 -0.26 -3.37 11.24
N ALA A 92 -0.57 -3.95 10.07
CA ALA A 92 0.07 -3.59 8.81
C ALA A 92 -0.12 -2.09 8.50
N GLY A 93 -1.32 -1.55 8.73
CA GLY A 93 -1.59 -0.12 8.53
C GLY A 93 -0.70 0.77 9.39
N ALA A 94 -0.43 0.37 10.64
CA ALA A 94 0.52 1.07 11.50
C ALA A 94 1.95 0.98 10.98
N GLY A 95 2.34 -0.17 10.42
CA GLY A 95 3.61 -0.34 9.70
C GLY A 95 3.77 0.68 8.57
N TYR A 96 2.76 0.82 7.69
CA TYR A 96 2.81 1.80 6.60
C TYR A 96 2.89 3.25 7.10
N VAL A 97 2.18 3.62 8.17
CA VAL A 97 2.33 4.96 8.77
C VAL A 97 3.76 5.17 9.28
N LEU A 98 4.31 4.19 10.00
CA LEU A 98 5.68 4.27 10.51
C LEU A 98 6.70 4.37 9.38
N ASP A 99 6.50 3.65 8.28
CA ASP A 99 7.38 3.70 7.12
C ASP A 99 7.33 5.07 6.45
N SER A 100 6.15 5.49 6.01
CA SER A 100 6.00 6.74 5.28
C SER A 100 6.46 7.93 6.13
N PHE A 101 5.90 8.11 7.33
CA PHE A 101 6.24 9.27 8.17
C PHE A 101 7.63 9.15 8.79
N GLY A 102 8.06 7.95 9.18
CA GLY A 102 9.38 7.72 9.77
C GLY A 102 10.51 8.05 8.80
N ILE A 103 10.38 7.67 7.53
CA ILE A 103 11.39 8.00 6.52
C ILE A 103 11.39 9.50 6.20
N PHE A 104 10.23 10.16 6.11
CA PHE A 104 10.19 11.61 5.90
C PHE A 104 10.83 12.41 7.04
N LEU A 105 10.67 11.94 8.29
CA LEU A 105 11.18 12.64 9.48
C LEU A 105 12.62 12.26 9.82
N MET A 106 13.00 11.00 9.58
CA MET A 106 14.30 10.42 9.95
C MET A 106 14.83 9.53 8.82
N PRO A 107 15.25 10.10 7.67
CA PRO A 107 15.73 9.33 6.51
C PRO A 107 16.90 8.39 6.86
N GLN A 108 17.72 8.75 7.85
CA GLN A 108 18.84 7.95 8.34
C GLN A 108 18.43 6.58 8.91
N HIS A 109 17.14 6.34 9.17
CA HIS A 109 16.60 5.08 9.70
C HIS A 109 15.69 4.37 8.70
N GLN A 110 15.80 4.70 7.41
CA GLN A 110 14.96 4.13 6.35
C GLN A 110 14.90 2.61 6.37
N ALA A 111 16.05 1.93 6.45
CA ALA A 111 16.10 0.48 6.48
C ALA A 111 15.38 -0.12 7.70
N LEU A 112 15.40 0.56 8.85
CA LEU A 112 14.72 0.11 10.05
C LEU A 112 13.20 0.17 9.86
N PHE A 113 12.67 1.31 9.39
CA PHE A 113 11.24 1.49 9.19
C PHE A 113 10.69 0.52 8.12
N ALA A 114 11.40 0.36 7.01
CA ALA A 114 11.01 -0.56 5.95
C ALA A 114 10.94 -2.01 6.45
N ASN A 115 11.92 -2.44 7.26
CA ASN A 115 11.94 -3.78 7.84
C ASN A 115 10.83 -4.01 8.89
N ILE A 116 10.50 -2.98 9.68
CA ILE A 116 9.39 -3.03 10.64
C ILE A 116 8.06 -3.11 9.91
N MET A 117 7.91 -2.45 8.76
CA MET A 117 6.69 -2.43 7.97
C MET A 117 6.48 -3.73 7.17
N ILE A 118 7.52 -4.22 6.48
CA ILE A 118 7.38 -5.30 5.49
C ILE A 118 6.89 -6.62 6.09
N ALA A 119 7.38 -6.99 7.28
CA ALA A 119 7.02 -8.24 7.94
C ALA A 119 5.51 -8.29 8.29
N PRO A 120 4.94 -7.34 9.05
CA PRO A 120 3.51 -7.33 9.34
C PRO A 120 2.66 -7.11 8.10
N ALA A 121 3.11 -6.28 7.14
CA ALA A 121 2.37 -6.03 5.89
C ALA A 121 2.19 -7.31 5.07
N ILE A 122 3.29 -8.03 4.80
CA ILE A 122 3.23 -9.30 4.05
C ILE A 122 2.34 -10.31 4.77
N ILE A 123 2.55 -10.50 6.08
CA ILE A 123 1.80 -11.51 6.83
C ILE A 123 0.30 -11.17 6.84
N ALA A 124 -0.08 -9.92 7.08
CA ALA A 124 -1.47 -9.51 7.13
C ALA A 124 -2.15 -9.59 5.76
N GLU A 125 -1.56 -8.95 4.75
CA GLU A 125 -2.17 -8.82 3.43
C GLU A 125 -2.19 -10.14 2.68
N LEU A 126 -1.12 -10.93 2.77
CA LEU A 126 -1.08 -12.25 2.13
C LEU A 126 -2.06 -13.19 2.82
N SER A 127 -2.14 -13.19 4.15
CA SER A 127 -3.12 -14.02 4.87
C SER A 127 -4.55 -13.64 4.53
N PHE A 128 -4.85 -12.34 4.44
CA PHE A 128 -6.16 -11.85 4.04
C PHE A 128 -6.48 -12.22 2.59
N THR A 129 -5.52 -12.04 1.67
CA THR A 129 -5.67 -12.39 0.25
C THR A 129 -5.89 -13.89 0.06
N LEU A 130 -5.09 -14.74 0.72
CA LEU A 130 -5.24 -16.19 0.67
C LEU A 130 -6.58 -16.65 1.27
N TRP A 131 -7.04 -16.00 2.34
CA TRP A 131 -8.36 -16.29 2.89
C TRP A 131 -9.47 -16.00 1.88
N LEU A 132 -9.43 -14.81 1.24
CA LEU A 132 -10.40 -14.44 0.22
C LEU A 132 -10.39 -15.40 -0.97
N LEU A 133 -9.20 -15.83 -1.40
CA LEU A 133 -9.04 -16.72 -2.54
C LEU A 133 -9.54 -18.15 -2.28
N ILE A 134 -9.30 -18.68 -1.07
CA ILE A 134 -9.58 -20.09 -0.75
C ILE A 134 -10.97 -20.26 -0.13
N LYS A 135 -11.33 -19.43 0.85
CA LYS A 135 -12.57 -19.59 1.64
C LYS A 135 -13.65 -18.57 1.28
N GLY A 136 -13.28 -17.39 0.80
CA GLY A 136 -14.23 -16.32 0.53
C GLY A 136 -14.96 -15.83 1.79
N ILE A 137 -16.20 -15.40 1.60
CA ILE A 137 -17.06 -14.87 2.68
C ILE A 137 -17.72 -16.00 3.46
N ARG A 138 -17.76 -15.88 4.80
CA ARG A 138 -18.61 -16.72 5.63
C ARG A 138 -20.06 -16.32 5.39
N THR A 139 -20.90 -17.26 4.98
CA THR A 139 -22.33 -17.03 4.94
C THR A 139 -22.88 -17.08 6.36
N PRO A 140 -23.67 -16.07 6.79
CA PRO A 140 -24.41 -16.17 8.03
C PRO A 140 -25.30 -17.41 7.97
N LYS A 141 -25.28 -18.25 9.01
CA LYS A 141 -26.28 -19.33 9.14
C LYS A 141 -27.65 -18.66 9.15
N LEU A 142 -28.44 -18.87 8.11
CA LEU A 142 -29.88 -18.62 8.16
C LEU A 142 -30.42 -19.51 9.28
N GLU A 143 -30.64 -18.94 10.46
CA GLU A 143 -31.42 -19.61 11.49
C GLU A 143 -32.79 -19.93 10.90
N SER A 144 -33.00 -21.22 10.70
CA SER A 144 -34.24 -21.92 10.42
C SER A 144 -35.51 -21.04 10.42
N ARG A 145 -35.87 -20.53 9.24
CA ARG A 145 -37.26 -20.13 8.91
C ARG A 145 -38.23 -21.33 8.87
N GLN A 146 -37.86 -22.48 9.45
CA GLN A 146 -38.68 -23.71 9.48
C GLN A 146 -39.57 -23.80 10.72
N THR A 147 -39.42 -22.95 11.73
CA THR A 147 -40.28 -23.02 12.94
C THR A 147 -41.60 -22.26 12.80
N ILE A 148 -41.78 -21.39 11.79
CA ILE A 148 -43.04 -20.65 11.57
C ILE A 148 -43.96 -21.35 10.55
N ALA A 149 -43.48 -22.38 9.84
CA ALA A 149 -44.32 -23.16 8.92
C ALA A 149 -45.01 -24.37 9.59
N ALA A 150 -44.85 -24.54 10.91
CA ALA A 150 -45.37 -25.67 11.68
C ALA A 150 -46.24 -25.24 12.89
N ALA A 151 -46.69 -23.99 12.94
CA ALA A 151 -47.65 -23.46 13.93
C ALA A 151 -48.85 -22.88 13.20
#